data_AF-A0A9D6XN26-F1
#
_entry.id   AF-A0A9D6XN26-F1
#
_cell.length_a   1.000
_cell.length_b   1.000
_cell.length_c   1.000
_cell.angle_alpha   90.00
_cell.angle_beta   90.00
_cell.angle_gamma   90.00
#
_symmetry.space_group_name_H-M   'P 1'
#
loop_
_entity.id
_entity.type
_entity.pdbx_description
1 polymer ?
#
loop_
_entity_poly.entity_id
_entity_poly.type
_entity_poly.pdbx_seq_one_letter_code
_entity_poly.pdbx_strand_id
1 'polypeptide(L)'
;MASSEALRVYAAEDALEMSSPTRALSMDDATSWITTIAENEDLDPPALVRQKMSSDLLGLAFSDEWCIAVRKAKPTQLLLLHELAHLACANKGHGAEFQQQLVEYVRKYVSITHAAELAQLLN
;
A
#
# COMPACT_ATOMS: atom_id res chain seq x y z
N MET A 1 -6.26 13.48 -13.07
CA MET A 1 -7.36 13.39 -12.09
C MET A 1 -7.48 11.93 -11.69
N ALA A 2 -7.59 11.64 -10.40
CA ALA A 2 -7.82 10.27 -9.91
C ALA A 2 -9.17 9.75 -10.41
N SER A 3 -9.26 8.45 -10.71
CA SER A 3 -10.53 7.83 -11.09
C SER A 3 -11.49 7.78 -9.89
N SER A 4 -12.79 7.62 -10.15
CA SER A 4 -13.78 7.41 -9.09
C SER A 4 -13.47 6.19 -8.21
N GLU A 5 -12.81 5.18 -8.77
CA GLU A 5 -12.35 4.00 -8.02
C GLU A 5 -11.18 4.33 -7.11
N ALA A 6 -10.17 5.04 -7.62
CA ALA A 6 -9.03 5.49 -6.82
C ALA A 6 -9.49 6.37 -5.64
N LEU A 7 -10.40 7.32 -5.89
CA LEU A 7 -10.96 8.17 -4.84
C LEU A 7 -11.69 7.38 -3.75
N ARG A 8 -12.38 6.29 -4.11
CA ARG A 8 -13.07 5.43 -3.14
C ARG A 8 -12.07 4.65 -2.29
N VAL A 9 -11.03 4.10 -2.91
CA VAL A 9 -9.96 3.39 -2.20
C VAL A 9 -9.26 4.34 -1.23
N TYR A 10 -8.85 5.53 -1.67
CA TYR A 10 -8.21 6.52 -0.80
C TYR A 10 -9.11 6.92 0.37
N ALA A 11 -10.42 7.13 0.13
CA ALA A 11 -11.35 7.43 1.20
C ALA A 11 -11.49 6.29 2.22
N ALA A 12 -11.46 5.04 1.77
CA ALA A 12 -11.49 3.87 2.65
C ALA A 12 -10.19 3.73 3.46
N GLU A 13 -9.03 3.94 2.84
CA GLU A 13 -7.73 3.90 3.49
C GLU A 13 -7.58 5.02 4.53
N ASP A 14 -8.00 6.25 4.19
CA ASP A 14 -8.00 7.39 5.10
C ASP A 14 -8.94 7.14 6.30
N ALA A 15 -10.12 6.57 6.06
CA ALA A 15 -11.06 6.22 7.12
C ALA A 15 -10.48 5.14 8.05
N LEU A 16 -9.82 4.12 7.50
CA LEU A 16 -9.14 3.08 8.28
C LEU A 16 -7.98 3.65 9.10
N GLU A 17 -7.11 4.47 8.51
CA GLU A 17 -5.98 5.07 9.22
C GLU A 17 -6.43 6.09 10.29
N MET A 18 -7.65 6.61 10.19
CA MET A 18 -8.25 7.46 11.22
C MET A 18 -8.81 6.65 12.39
N SER A 19 -9.49 5.52 12.14
CA SER A 19 -10.11 4.68 13.18
C SER A 19 -9.12 3.71 13.83
N SER A 20 -8.27 3.07 13.02
CA SER A 20 -7.34 2.01 13.37
C SER A 20 -5.98 2.26 12.67
N PRO A 21 -5.17 3.22 13.15
CA PRO A 21 -3.91 3.58 12.49
C PRO A 21 -2.93 2.42 12.41
N THR A 22 -2.33 2.22 11.25
CA THR A 22 -1.28 1.21 11.07
C THR A 22 0.08 1.74 11.51
N ARG A 23 1.04 0.85 11.78
CA ARG A 23 2.34 1.27 12.29
C ARG A 23 3.10 2.09 11.24
N ALA A 24 3.68 3.21 11.67
CA ALA A 24 4.67 3.94 10.87
C ALA A 24 6.06 3.32 11.08
N LEU A 25 6.74 2.96 9.98
CA LEU A 25 8.04 2.27 10.02
C LEU A 25 9.18 3.23 9.73
N SER A 26 10.38 3.00 10.26
CA SER A 26 11.58 3.68 9.73
C SER A 26 11.85 3.19 8.29
N MET A 27 12.67 3.90 7.51
CA MET A 27 12.99 3.45 6.14
C MET A 27 13.69 2.07 6.13
N ASP A 28 14.53 1.79 7.13
CA ASP A 28 15.24 0.50 7.23
C ASP A 28 14.26 -0.62 7.61
N ASP A 29 13.37 -0.37 8.57
CA ASP A 29 12.31 -1.32 8.95
C ASP A 29 11.33 -1.54 7.78
N ALA A 30 10.96 -0.48 7.07
CA ALA A 30 10.06 -0.53 5.93
C ALA A 30 10.66 -1.35 4.78
N THR A 31 11.94 -1.14 4.47
CA THR A 31 12.67 -1.91 3.45
C THR A 31 12.74 -3.39 3.83
N SER A 32 13.09 -3.69 5.08
CA SER A 32 13.17 -5.07 5.56
C SER A 32 11.80 -5.76 5.54
N TRP A 33 10.76 -5.03 5.95
CA TRP A 33 9.39 -5.53 6.00
C TRP A 33 8.82 -5.79 4.62
N ILE A 34 8.97 -4.84 3.67
CA ILE A 34 8.46 -5.02 2.31
C ILE A 34 9.21 -6.11 1.55
N THR A 35 10.52 -6.27 1.80
CA THR A 35 11.32 -7.38 1.25
C THR A 35 10.78 -8.72 1.72
N THR A 36 10.53 -8.86 3.03
CA THR A 36 9.96 -10.10 3.61
C THR A 36 8.58 -10.41 3.04
N ILE A 37 7.74 -9.40 2.81
CA ILE A 37 6.41 -9.59 2.21
C ILE A 37 6.55 -10.04 0.77
N ALA A 38 7.39 -9.36 -0.02
CA ALA A 38 7.60 -9.71 -1.42
C ALA A 38 8.07 -11.18 -1.57
N GLU A 39 9.04 -11.60 -0.77
CA GLU A 39 9.53 -12.99 -0.75
C GLU A 39 8.43 -13.99 -0.38
N ASN A 40 7.56 -13.68 0.57
CA ASN A 40 6.45 -14.55 0.98
C ASN A 40 5.33 -14.63 -0.06
N GLU A 41 5.20 -13.62 -0.92
CA GLU A 41 4.18 -13.53 -1.97
C GLU A 41 4.75 -13.90 -3.35
N ASP A 42 5.97 -14.45 -3.40
CA ASP A 42 6.68 -14.85 -4.62
C ASP A 42 6.86 -13.68 -5.62
N LEU A 43 7.14 -12.50 -5.08
CA LEU A 43 7.46 -11.28 -5.82
C LEU A 43 8.95 -10.95 -5.65
N ASP A 44 9.55 -10.35 -6.68
CA ASP A 44 10.85 -9.71 -6.52
C ASP A 44 10.76 -8.61 -5.44
N PRO A 45 11.73 -8.44 -4.56
CA PRO A 45 11.71 -7.34 -3.59
C PRO A 45 11.83 -5.98 -4.30
N PRO A 46 10.85 -5.05 -4.13
CA PRO A 46 10.96 -3.74 -4.74
C PRO A 46 11.99 -2.87 -4.01
N ALA A 47 12.69 -2.03 -4.77
CA ALA A 47 13.50 -0.97 -4.16
C ALA A 47 12.58 0.00 -3.41
N LEU A 48 12.89 0.34 -2.16
CA LEU A 48 12.16 1.34 -1.40
C LEU A 48 12.99 2.62 -1.27
N VAL A 49 12.51 3.71 -1.87
CA VAL A 49 13.22 4.99 -1.87
C VAL A 49 12.40 6.11 -1.27
N ARG A 50 13.08 7.08 -0.68
CA ARG A 50 12.46 8.33 -0.26
C ARG A 50 12.70 9.40 -1.32
N GLN A 51 11.63 10.01 -1.81
CA GLN A 51 11.71 11.05 -2.84
C GLN A 51 10.87 12.28 -2.47
N LYS A 52 11.28 13.46 -2.94
CA LYS A 52 10.43 14.64 -2.89
C LYS A 52 9.29 14.47 -3.89
N MET A 53 8.06 14.60 -3.40
CA MET A 53 6.83 14.50 -4.17
C MET A 53 5.95 15.71 -3.91
N SER A 54 4.93 15.91 -4.74
CA SER A 54 3.89 16.90 -4.50
C SER A 54 3.12 16.60 -3.20
N SER A 55 2.47 17.61 -2.63
CA SER A 55 1.81 17.53 -1.32
C SER A 55 0.59 16.59 -1.28
N ASP A 56 0.05 16.26 -2.44
CA ASP A 56 -1.05 15.33 -2.67
C ASP A 56 -0.61 13.87 -2.86
N LEU A 57 0.69 13.60 -3.05
CA LEU A 57 1.22 12.24 -3.22
C LEU A 57 2.01 11.77 -2.00
N LEU A 58 1.60 10.63 -1.43
CA LEU A 58 2.27 10.00 -0.28
C LEU A 58 3.25 8.91 -0.71
N GLY A 59 2.90 8.17 -1.76
CA GLY A 59 3.70 7.12 -2.37
C GLY A 59 3.42 7.01 -3.86
N LEU A 60 4.29 6.28 -4.56
CA LEU A 60 4.15 5.87 -5.95
C LEU A 60 4.84 4.53 -6.17
N ALA A 61 4.17 3.64 -6.89
CA ALA A 61 4.73 2.43 -7.45
C ALA A 61 5.19 2.65 -8.90
N PHE A 62 6.44 2.30 -9.18
CA PHE A 62 7.05 2.33 -10.51
C PHE A 62 7.30 0.88 -10.96
N SER A 63 6.39 0.33 -11.76
CA SER A 63 6.48 -1.07 -12.20
C SER A 63 7.69 -1.35 -13.08
N ASP A 64 8.10 -0.40 -13.92
CA ASP A 64 9.16 -0.60 -14.90
C ASP A 64 10.55 -0.66 -14.22
N GLU A 65 10.71 0.06 -13.11
CA GLU A 65 11.90 0.06 -12.25
C GLU A 65 11.77 -0.87 -11.02
N TRP A 66 10.62 -1.52 -10.86
CA TRP A 66 10.25 -2.33 -9.69
C TRP A 66 10.58 -1.62 -8.35
N CYS A 67 10.03 -0.42 -8.20
CA CYS A 67 10.39 0.51 -7.14
C CYS A 67 9.15 1.12 -6.48
N ILE A 68 9.18 1.24 -5.16
CA ILE A 68 8.24 2.01 -4.36
C ILE A 68 8.94 3.29 -3.89
N ALA A 69 8.40 4.44 -4.25
CA ALA A 69 8.85 5.71 -3.73
C ALA A 69 7.87 6.22 -2.68
N VAL A 70 8.38 6.71 -1.55
CA VAL A 70 7.57 7.33 -0.49
C VAL A 70 8.03 8.74 -0.20
N ARG A 71 7.09 9.62 0.16
CA ARG A 71 7.40 11.00 0.50
C ARG A 71 7.96 11.15 1.91
N LYS A 72 7.33 10.46 2.88
CA LYS A 72 7.67 10.57 4.31
C LYS A 72 8.80 9.60 4.68
N ALA A 73 9.64 10.02 5.62
CA ALA A 73 10.69 9.15 6.19
C ALA A 73 10.14 8.02 7.07
N LYS A 74 8.85 8.09 7.41
CA LYS A 74 8.12 7.06 8.13
C LYS A 74 6.81 6.72 7.42
N PRO A 75 6.84 5.94 6.33
CA PRO A 75 5.61 5.48 5.68
C PRO A 75 4.83 4.55 6.61
N THR A 76 3.50 4.54 6.48
CA THR A 76 2.66 3.59 7.22
C THR A 76 2.68 2.23 6.53
N GLN A 77 2.35 1.18 7.27
CA GLN A 77 2.22 -0.16 6.72
C GLN A 77 1.16 -0.20 5.60
N LEU A 78 0.01 0.46 5.79
CA LEU A 78 -1.04 0.50 4.77
C LEU A 78 -0.55 1.14 3.46
N LEU A 79 0.17 2.28 3.54
CA LEU A 79 0.74 2.93 2.36
C LEU A 79 1.68 2.00 1.60
N LEU A 80 2.55 1.26 2.30
CA LEU A 80 3.49 0.35 1.64
C LEU A 80 2.76 -0.83 0.97
N LEU A 81 1.72 -1.36 1.61
CA LEU A 81 0.91 -2.44 1.03
C LEU A 81 0.08 -1.95 -0.18
N HIS A 82 -0.38 -0.71 -0.15
CA HIS A 82 -1.03 -0.06 -1.29
C HIS A 82 -0.09 -0.04 -2.51
N GLU A 83 1.12 0.49 -2.34
CA GLU A 83 2.07 0.57 -3.45
C GLU A 83 2.54 -0.81 -3.91
N LEU A 84 2.71 -1.77 -3.00
CA LEU A 84 3.03 -3.15 -3.38
C LEU A 84 1.90 -3.81 -4.15
N ALA A 85 0.63 -3.56 -3.80
CA ALA A 85 -0.51 -4.07 -4.54
C ALA A 85 -0.53 -3.56 -5.99
N HIS A 86 -0.12 -2.31 -6.24
CA HIS A 86 0.06 -1.81 -7.62
C HIS A 86 1.16 -2.54 -8.39
N LEU A 87 2.22 -2.98 -7.72
CA LEU A 87 3.28 -3.78 -8.36
C LEU A 87 2.82 -5.22 -8.63
N ALA A 88 2.05 -5.81 -7.73
CA ALA A 88 1.59 -7.19 -7.82
C ALA A 88 0.46 -7.39 -8.84
N CYS A 89 -0.42 -6.39 -9.02
CA CYS A 89 -1.57 -6.51 -9.92
C CYS A 89 -1.18 -6.20 -11.36
N ALA A 90 -1.72 -6.99 -12.30
CA ALA A 90 -1.50 -6.74 -13.73
C ALA A 90 -2.17 -5.43 -14.18
N ASN A 91 -3.31 -5.09 -13.57
CA ASN A 91 -3.99 -3.83 -13.78
C ASN A 91 -3.45 -2.76 -12.82
N LYS A 92 -2.74 -1.75 -13.34
CA LYS A 92 -2.13 -0.63 -12.60
C LYS A 92 -3.16 0.38 -12.03
N GLY A 93 -4.38 -0.09 -11.75
CA GLY A 93 -5.52 0.70 -11.30
C GLY A 93 -6.07 0.22 -9.96
N HIS A 94 -7.15 0.85 -9.50
CA HIS A 94 -7.75 0.59 -8.19
C HIS A 94 -9.00 -0.28 -8.27
N GLY A 95 -9.06 -1.17 -9.27
CA GLY A 95 -10.21 -2.04 -9.53
C GLY A 95 -10.32 -3.21 -8.54
N ALA A 96 -11.22 -4.16 -8.83
CA ALA A 96 -11.51 -5.28 -7.94
C ALA A 96 -10.28 -6.15 -7.60
N GLU A 97 -9.40 -6.41 -8.58
CA GLU A 97 -8.15 -7.15 -8.38
C GLU A 97 -7.27 -6.47 -7.33
N PHE A 98 -6.99 -5.18 -7.51
CA PHE A 98 -6.22 -4.36 -6.57
C PHE A 98 -6.86 -4.35 -5.17
N GLN A 99 -8.18 -4.12 -5.09
CA GLN A 99 -8.88 -4.04 -3.81
C GLN A 99 -8.82 -5.37 -3.04
N GLN A 100 -9.00 -6.49 -3.74
CA GLN A 100 -8.87 -7.82 -3.16
C GLN A 100 -7.44 -8.07 -2.66
N GLN A 101 -6.43 -7.74 -3.48
CA GLN A 101 -5.03 -7.92 -3.12
C GLN A 101 -4.62 -7.09 -1.91
N LEU A 102 -5.05 -5.82 -1.86
CA LEU A 102 -4.78 -4.94 -0.73
C LEU A 102 -5.40 -5.48 0.57
N VAL A 103 -6.66 -5.91 0.53
CA VAL A 103 -7.34 -6.51 1.71
C VAL A 103 -6.61 -7.79 2.15
N GLU A 104 -6.16 -8.62 1.22
CA GLU A 104 -5.41 -9.84 1.53
C GLU A 104 -4.06 -9.52 2.19
N TYR A 105 -3.31 -8.56 1.68
CA TYR A 105 -2.07 -8.11 2.29
C TYR A 105 -2.29 -7.54 3.70
N VAL A 106 -3.30 -6.69 3.88
CA VAL A 106 -3.64 -6.15 5.21
C VAL A 106 -3.99 -7.30 6.16
N ARG A 107 -4.71 -8.33 5.69
CA ARG A 107 -5.08 -9.49 6.51
C ARG A 107 -3.85 -10.27 6.98
N LYS A 108 -2.93 -10.57 6.06
CA LYS A 108 -1.73 -11.38 6.31
C LYS A 108 -0.68 -10.63 7.14
N TYR A 109 -0.47 -9.36 6.84
CA TYR A 109 0.71 -8.62 7.30
C TYR A 109 0.43 -7.49 8.28
N VAL A 110 -0.84 -7.14 8.50
CA VAL A 110 -1.26 -6.17 9.53
C VAL A 110 -2.14 -6.85 10.57
N SER A 111 -3.40 -7.14 10.26
CA SER A 111 -4.26 -8.01 11.06
C SER A 111 -5.58 -8.35 10.35
N ILE A 112 -6.24 -9.42 10.81
CA ILE A 112 -7.59 -9.78 10.36
C ILE A 112 -8.60 -8.64 10.63
N THR A 113 -8.46 -7.92 11.74
CA THR A 113 -9.36 -6.81 12.10
C THR A 113 -9.26 -5.66 11.11
N HIS A 114 -8.05 -5.21 10.78
CA HIS A 114 -7.86 -4.12 9.80
C HIS A 114 -8.39 -4.51 8.42
N ALA A 115 -8.17 -5.77 8.01
CA ALA A 115 -8.67 -6.25 6.73
C ALA A 115 -10.20 -6.32 6.67
N ALA A 116 -10.84 -6.75 7.75
CA ALA A 116 -12.29 -6.78 7.84
C ALA A 116 -12.90 -5.37 7.81
N GLU A 117 -12.26 -4.40 8.47
CA GLU A 117 -12.66 -3.00 8.45
C GLU A 117 -12.46 -2.38 7.05
N LEU A 118 -11.28 -2.58 6.44
CA LEU A 118 -11.01 -2.11 5.08
C LEU A 118 -12.01 -2.67 4.06
N ALA A 119 -12.30 -3.96 4.12
CA ALA A 119 -13.27 -4.60 3.25
C ALA A 119 -14.69 -4.03 3.42
N GLN A 120 -15.08 -3.63 4.64
CA GLN A 120 -16.35 -2.95 4.88
C GLN A 120 -16.38 -1.54 4.29
N LEU A 121 -15.27 -0.80 4.39
CA LEU A 121 -15.15 0.56 3.86
C LEU A 121 -15.07 0.62 2.32
N LEU A 122 -14.67 -0.47 1.67
CA LEU A 122 -14.58 -0.58 0.21
C LEU A 122 -15.91 -0.97 -0.47
N ASN A 123 -16.88 -1.50 0.30
CA ASN A 123 -18.22 -1.88 -0.17
C ASN A 123 -19.18 -0.68 -0.21
#